data_AF-A0A819ABL1-F1
#
_entry.id   AF-A0A819ABL1-F1
#
_cell.length_a   1.000
_cell.length_b   1.000
_cell.length_c   1.000
_cell.angle_alpha   90.00
_cell.angle_beta   90.00
_cell.angle_gamma   90.00
#
_symmetry.space_group_name_H-M   'P 1'
#
loop_
_entity.id
_entity.type
_entity.pdbx_description
1 polymer ?
#
loop_
_entity_poly.entity_id
_entity_poly.type
_entity_poly.pdbx_seq_one_letter_code
_entity_poly.pdbx_strand_id
1 'polypeptide(L)'
;MASQIEKLKSKANDAFSGENYDEAINLYTQAIALDGNNHYLYSNRSAAYIKAYKYKEALKDAEQCLKLKSDFVKGYSRKGAALLLLKRYKEAINTYEEGLKIDPNNEVLFNDLETARKAATKESKTDVIVVCSSSKFLFEKICEAGGKSVLASYKSQFKKSPNSVISVQADGELASKKIYFLSWTADADTSILRESIEKFVSDAFEKAVEENQQSIAFPAIGCGQFGCSIDLVAQTMIREAHRKQQEHDISVTFVIQPERTDIYDEFQNQIQLLEAEISPTNLKTMSATVKKGVIEIEQGNIIKQKVDVIIGTSSSVFLRQAITEAAGSEVEKAYKKELKSHPNSTLIAVSSGALSCKQIFFVQWEPNDDEEILRQSIIDLISTVVQNMISHKFTSVAFPAIGCGLHGCSTQIRDLPWKIKFVVQPDQENIYDEFCKVLITHD
;
A
#
# COMPACT_ATOMS: atom_id res chain seq x y z
N MET A 1 -4.27 49.53 31.54
CA MET A 1 -4.03 48.17 30.99
C MET A 1 -2.94 48.17 29.91
N ALA A 2 -3.03 49.00 28.86
CA ALA A 2 -2.02 49.05 27.79
C ALA A 2 -0.56 49.22 28.28
N SER A 3 -0.32 50.13 29.25
CA SER A 3 1.02 50.31 29.85
C SER A 3 1.55 49.06 30.58
N GLN A 4 0.67 48.22 31.11
CA GLN A 4 1.06 46.98 31.81
C GLN A 4 1.41 45.87 30.82
N ILE A 5 0.67 45.76 29.71
CA ILE A 5 0.95 44.80 28.63
C ILE A 5 2.31 45.08 28.01
N GLU A 6 2.61 46.36 27.71
CA GLU A 6 3.91 46.75 27.16
C GLU A 6 5.07 46.47 28.13
N LYS A 7 4.87 46.70 29.45
CA LYS A 7 5.86 46.31 30.47
C LYS A 7 6.11 44.81 30.50
N LEU A 8 5.06 43.99 30.48
CA LEU A 8 5.18 42.52 30.46
C LEU A 8 5.85 42.03 29.18
N LYS A 9 5.47 42.57 28.02
CA LYS A 9 6.09 42.27 26.73
C LYS A 9 7.57 42.64 26.70
N SER A 10 7.93 43.81 27.23
CA SER A 10 9.33 44.24 27.34
C SER A 10 10.14 43.27 28.20
N LYS A 11 9.66 42.95 29.41
CA LYS A 11 10.32 41.96 30.28
C LYS A 11 10.43 40.58 29.64
N ALA A 12 9.40 40.17 28.90
CA ALA A 12 9.41 38.90 28.17
C ALA A 12 10.45 38.88 27.04
N ASN A 13 10.60 40.00 26.32
CA ASN A 13 11.67 40.18 25.33
C ASN A 13 13.05 40.13 26.02
N ASP A 14 13.22 40.81 27.15
CA ASP A 14 14.48 40.82 27.90
C ASP A 14 14.84 39.40 28.38
N ALA A 15 13.88 38.67 28.93
CA ALA A 15 14.05 37.27 29.33
C ALA A 15 14.38 36.36 28.13
N PHE A 16 13.72 36.58 26.98
CA PHE A 16 14.01 35.84 25.75
C PHE A 16 15.43 36.10 25.24
N SER A 17 15.87 37.37 25.25
CA SER A 17 17.22 37.77 24.88
C SER A 17 18.28 37.27 25.85
N GLY A 18 17.93 37.11 27.13
CA GLY A 18 18.76 36.47 28.15
C GLY A 18 18.70 34.94 28.15
N GLU A 19 18.10 34.33 27.13
CA GLU A 19 17.91 32.87 26.98
C GLU A 19 17.09 32.19 28.10
N ASN A 20 16.41 32.98 28.94
CA ASN A 20 15.49 32.50 29.98
C ASN A 20 14.11 32.22 29.37
N TYR A 21 14.03 31.20 28.52
CA TYR A 21 12.85 30.96 27.69
C TYR A 21 11.58 30.62 28.48
N ASP A 22 11.69 29.89 29.60
CA ASP A 22 10.52 29.59 30.45
C ASP A 22 9.96 30.83 31.14
N GLU A 23 10.83 31.76 31.56
CA GLU A 23 10.40 33.05 32.11
C GLU A 23 9.73 33.90 31.03
N ALA A 24 10.33 33.97 29.83
CA ALA A 24 9.73 34.65 28.68
C ALA A 24 8.33 34.09 28.36
N ILE A 25 8.17 32.76 28.33
CA ILE A 25 6.88 32.09 28.12
C ILE A 25 5.87 32.51 29.19
N ASN A 26 6.26 32.53 30.46
CA ASN A 26 5.38 32.92 31.57
C ASN A 26 4.94 34.40 31.43
N LEU A 27 5.87 35.30 31.14
CA LEU A 27 5.59 36.73 30.98
C LEU A 27 4.70 37.02 29.76
N TYR A 28 4.94 36.35 28.62
CA TYR A 28 4.01 36.43 27.48
C TYR A 28 2.64 35.86 27.81
N THR A 29 2.57 34.79 28.60
CA THR A 29 1.28 34.20 29.03
C THR A 29 0.49 35.18 29.88
N GLN A 30 1.13 35.89 30.80
CA GLN A 30 0.50 36.96 31.57
C GLN A 30 0.06 38.13 30.68
N ALA A 31 0.87 38.51 29.68
CA ALA A 31 0.50 39.55 28.73
C ALA A 31 -0.74 39.15 27.89
N ILE A 32 -0.78 37.89 27.43
CA ILE A 32 -1.92 37.33 26.66
C ILE A 32 -3.19 37.26 27.51
N ALA A 33 -3.08 36.98 28.81
CA ALA A 33 -4.23 37.01 29.71
C ALA A 33 -4.85 38.42 29.84
N LEU A 34 -4.06 39.47 29.62
CA LEU A 34 -4.53 40.87 29.59
C LEU A 34 -5.01 41.30 28.20
N ASP A 35 -4.46 40.73 27.13
CA ASP A 35 -4.85 41.00 25.74
C ASP A 35 -4.69 39.76 24.85
N GLY A 36 -5.76 38.96 24.79
CA GLY A 36 -5.82 37.73 23.99
C GLY A 36 -6.01 37.96 22.49
N ASN A 37 -6.13 39.20 22.02
CA ASN A 37 -6.32 39.53 20.60
C ASN A 37 -5.02 40.08 19.96
N ASN A 38 -3.92 40.15 20.71
CA ASN A 38 -2.65 40.66 20.22
C ASN A 38 -1.79 39.56 19.57
N HIS A 39 -1.84 39.50 18.24
CA HIS A 39 -1.07 38.53 17.45
C HIS A 39 0.46 38.58 17.68
N TYR A 40 1.04 39.73 18.07
CA TYR A 40 2.47 39.82 18.38
C TYR A 40 2.85 39.00 19.62
N LEU A 41 1.98 38.94 20.63
CA LEU A 41 2.26 38.18 21.86
C LEU A 41 2.30 36.68 21.57
N TYR A 42 1.37 36.17 20.76
CA TYR A 42 1.39 34.78 20.30
C TYR A 42 2.61 34.48 19.42
N SER A 43 2.96 35.37 18.49
CA SER A 43 4.17 35.19 17.64
C SER A 43 5.46 35.12 18.46
N ASN A 44 5.59 35.97 19.48
CA ASN A 44 6.76 36.01 20.34
C ASN A 44 6.81 34.83 21.32
N ARG A 45 5.66 34.43 21.90
CA ARG A 45 5.59 33.25 22.77
C ARG A 45 5.85 31.95 21.99
N SER A 46 5.38 31.86 20.74
CA SER A 46 5.75 30.78 19.82
C SER A 46 7.27 30.68 19.61
N ALA A 47 7.95 31.82 19.44
CA ALA A 47 9.42 31.84 19.35
C ALA A 47 10.09 31.32 20.63
N ALA A 48 9.58 31.73 21.80
CA ALA A 48 10.07 31.28 23.09
C ALA A 48 9.86 29.76 23.28
N TYR A 49 8.70 29.25 22.87
CA TYR A 49 8.42 27.81 22.86
C TYR A 49 9.37 27.02 21.94
N ILE A 50 9.69 27.55 20.75
CA ILE A 50 10.67 26.93 19.84
C ILE A 50 12.03 26.81 20.53
N LYS A 51 12.51 27.89 21.15
CA LYS A 51 13.81 27.91 21.85
C LYS A 51 13.81 27.04 23.11
N ALA A 52 12.65 26.83 23.73
CA ALA A 52 12.46 25.91 24.84
C ALA A 52 12.18 24.45 24.41
N TYR A 53 12.34 24.11 23.12
CA TYR A 53 12.09 22.77 22.56
C TYR A 53 10.62 22.27 22.70
N LYS A 54 9.66 23.19 22.93
CA LYS A 54 8.23 22.93 23.13
C LYS A 54 7.44 23.17 21.84
N TYR A 55 7.66 22.32 20.83
CA TYR A 55 7.25 22.62 19.46
C TYR A 55 5.74 22.53 19.20
N LYS A 56 5.01 21.67 19.93
CA LYS A 56 3.54 21.56 19.77
C LYS A 56 2.83 22.82 20.27
N GLU A 57 3.31 23.39 21.37
CA GLU A 57 2.85 24.64 21.95
C GLU A 57 3.22 25.82 21.03
N ALA A 58 4.44 25.82 20.48
CA ALA A 58 4.85 26.80 19.49
C ALA A 58 3.94 26.83 18.26
N LEU A 59 3.57 25.65 17.74
CA LEU A 59 2.66 25.51 16.61
C LEU A 59 1.28 26.09 16.93
N LYS A 60 0.71 25.74 18.09
CA LYS A 60 -0.60 26.24 18.53
C LYS A 60 -0.63 27.76 18.63
N ASP A 61 0.44 28.36 19.16
CA ASP A 61 0.55 29.83 19.24
C ASP A 61 0.75 30.47 17.86
N ALA A 62 1.51 29.85 16.96
CA ALA A 62 1.68 30.35 15.60
C ALA A 62 0.37 30.29 14.79
N GLU A 63 -0.43 29.24 14.96
CA GLU A 63 -1.76 29.12 14.37
C GLU A 63 -2.73 30.16 14.94
N GLN A 64 -2.70 30.39 16.26
CA GLN A 64 -3.52 31.44 16.88
C GLN A 64 -3.09 32.84 16.42
N CYS A 65 -1.78 33.09 16.24
CA CYS A 65 -1.26 34.32 15.66
C CYS A 65 -1.84 34.60 14.27
N LEU A 66 -1.81 33.60 13.38
CA LEU A 66 -2.35 33.70 12.02
C LEU A 66 -3.88 33.76 11.98
N LYS A 67 -4.57 33.15 12.95
CA LYS A 67 -6.02 33.29 13.12
C LYS A 67 -6.42 34.73 13.47
N LEU A 68 -5.62 35.41 14.30
CA LEU A 68 -5.83 36.80 14.68
C LEU A 68 -5.43 37.79 13.57
N LYS A 69 -4.38 37.46 12.81
CA LYS A 69 -3.85 38.31 11.73
C LYS A 69 -3.25 37.45 10.61
N SER A 70 -4.07 37.15 9.60
CA SER A 70 -3.72 36.21 8.52
C SER A 70 -2.69 36.76 7.52
N ASP A 71 -2.49 38.06 7.44
CA ASP A 71 -1.48 38.72 6.59
C ASP A 71 -0.15 38.97 7.33
N PHE A 72 0.00 38.45 8.56
CA PHE A 72 1.23 38.63 9.33
C PHE A 72 2.31 37.61 8.95
N VAL A 73 3.19 38.00 8.03
CA VAL A 73 4.27 37.16 7.45
C VAL A 73 5.12 36.43 8.52
N LYS A 74 5.44 37.10 9.63
CA LYS A 74 6.21 36.48 10.73
C LYS A 74 5.47 35.32 11.39
N GLY A 75 4.13 35.31 11.37
CA GLY A 75 3.32 34.18 11.83
C GLY A 75 3.56 32.91 11.00
N TYR A 76 3.72 33.04 9.68
CA TYR A 76 4.07 31.93 8.78
C TYR A 76 5.48 31.42 9.06
N SER A 77 6.45 32.30 9.30
CA SER A 77 7.81 31.90 9.74
C SER A 77 7.75 31.07 11.04
N ARG A 78 6.97 31.49 12.03
CA ARG A 78 6.79 30.76 13.30
C ARG A 78 6.12 29.39 13.11
N LYS A 79 5.03 29.35 12.33
CA LYS A 79 4.28 28.11 12.07
C LYS A 79 5.14 27.12 11.29
N GLY A 80 5.80 27.57 10.23
CA GLY A 80 6.70 26.75 9.43
C GLY A 80 7.87 26.20 10.25
N ALA A 81 8.49 27.02 11.12
CA ALA A 81 9.60 26.59 11.95
C ALA A 81 9.16 25.52 12.98
N ALA A 82 8.00 25.71 13.61
CA ALA A 82 7.45 24.71 14.53
C ALA A 82 7.11 23.39 13.82
N LEU A 83 6.51 23.44 12.62
CA LEU A 83 6.23 22.26 11.81
C LEU A 83 7.50 21.54 11.36
N LEU A 84 8.52 22.29 10.96
CA LEU A 84 9.83 21.76 10.59
C LEU A 84 10.48 20.99 11.73
N LEU A 85 10.48 21.56 12.95
CA LEU A 85 11.03 20.92 14.16
C LEU A 85 10.18 19.74 14.66
N LEU A 86 8.89 19.71 14.31
CA LEU A 86 8.00 18.55 14.49
C LEU A 86 8.15 17.50 13.37
N LYS A 87 9.06 17.70 12.41
CA LYS A 87 9.25 16.84 11.23
C LYS A 87 8.03 16.73 10.30
N ARG A 88 7.11 17.70 10.35
CA ARG A 88 5.93 17.79 9.48
C ARG A 88 6.27 18.58 8.21
N TYR A 89 7.21 18.07 7.42
CA TYR A 89 7.87 18.85 6.35
C TYR A 89 6.94 19.34 5.26
N LYS A 90 5.98 18.52 4.79
CA LYS A 90 4.99 18.93 3.78
C LYS A 90 4.18 20.14 4.25
N GLU A 91 3.75 20.13 5.51
CA GLU A 91 2.96 21.21 6.08
C GLU A 91 3.83 22.46 6.32
N ALA A 92 5.10 22.29 6.67
CA ALA A 92 6.05 23.40 6.78
C ALA A 92 6.28 24.08 5.41
N ILE A 93 6.51 23.29 4.35
CA ILE A 93 6.66 23.77 2.96
C ILE A 93 5.43 24.57 2.55
N ASN A 94 4.23 24.00 2.67
CA ASN A 94 2.99 24.69 2.34
C ASN A 94 2.84 25.98 3.15
N THR A 95 3.19 25.97 4.43
CA THR A 95 3.10 27.16 5.29
C THR A 95 4.03 28.28 4.80
N TYR A 96 5.28 27.97 4.44
CA TYR A 96 6.20 28.98 3.93
C TYR A 96 5.77 29.51 2.55
N GLU A 97 5.24 28.65 1.68
CA GLU A 97 4.69 29.04 0.39
C GLU A 97 3.48 29.98 0.53
N GLU A 98 2.56 29.70 1.48
CA GLU A 98 1.46 30.61 1.80
C GLU A 98 1.96 31.97 2.33
N GLY A 99 3.01 31.98 3.15
CA GLY A 99 3.63 33.22 3.61
C GLY A 99 4.27 34.03 2.47
N LEU A 100 4.91 33.35 1.52
CA LEU A 100 5.50 33.97 0.32
C LEU A 100 4.43 34.48 -0.67
N LYS A 101 3.20 33.96 -0.66
CA LYS A 101 2.09 34.57 -1.41
C LYS A 101 1.73 35.95 -0.89
N ILE A 102 1.95 36.21 0.40
CA ILE A 102 1.69 37.51 1.04
C ILE A 102 2.87 38.47 0.85
N ASP A 103 4.10 37.97 1.01
CA ASP A 103 5.33 38.72 0.80
C ASP A 103 6.32 37.92 -0.07
N PRO A 104 6.22 38.04 -1.41
CA PRO A 104 7.03 37.25 -2.34
C PRO A 104 8.53 37.49 -2.26
N ASN A 105 8.96 38.64 -1.70
CA ASN A 105 10.36 39.02 -1.61
C ASN A 105 10.95 38.76 -0.22
N ASN A 106 10.26 37.98 0.63
CA ASN A 106 10.73 37.69 1.97
C ASN A 106 11.88 36.67 1.96
N GLU A 107 13.11 37.16 2.03
CA GLU A 107 14.31 36.31 2.02
C GLU A 107 14.33 35.27 3.15
N VAL A 108 13.79 35.59 4.32
CA VAL A 108 13.74 34.67 5.46
C VAL A 108 12.84 33.48 5.14
N LEU A 109 11.61 33.72 4.66
CA LEU A 109 10.71 32.64 4.28
C LEU A 109 11.26 31.81 3.11
N PHE A 110 11.92 32.43 2.14
CA PHE A 110 12.55 31.71 1.04
C PHE A 110 13.65 30.76 1.53
N ASN A 111 14.55 31.24 2.40
CA ASN A 111 15.61 30.42 2.98
C ASN A 111 15.06 29.30 3.89
N ASP A 112 14.02 29.59 4.67
CA ASP A 112 13.34 28.61 5.52
C ASP A 112 12.60 27.54 4.70
N LEU A 113 11.99 27.93 3.57
CA LEU A 113 11.37 27.02 2.60
C LEU A 113 12.41 26.07 1.99
N GLU A 114 13.55 26.60 1.54
CA GLU A 114 14.64 25.78 1.00
C GLU A 114 15.21 24.84 2.05
N THR A 115 15.30 25.27 3.31
CA THR A 115 15.69 24.41 4.43
C THR A 115 14.67 23.30 4.67
N ALA A 116 13.37 23.60 4.62
CA ALA A 116 12.31 22.61 4.76
C ALA A 116 12.29 21.60 3.61
N ARG A 117 12.52 22.05 2.36
CA ARG A 117 12.67 21.17 1.19
C ARG A 117 13.87 20.23 1.34
N LYS A 118 15.02 20.75 1.75
CA LYS A 118 16.22 19.94 2.02
C LYS A 118 16.03 18.94 3.16
N ALA A 119 15.33 19.34 4.23
CA ALA A 119 15.00 18.43 5.33
C ALA A 119 14.04 17.33 4.87
N ALA A 120 13.05 17.66 4.04
CA ALA A 120 12.13 16.70 3.42
C ALA A 120 12.84 15.69 2.50
N THR A 121 13.99 16.06 1.90
CA THR A 121 14.81 15.16 1.08
C THR A 121 15.81 14.31 1.88
N LYS A 122 16.25 14.79 3.06
CA LYS A 122 17.23 14.08 3.91
C LYS A 122 16.62 13.01 4.81
N GLU A 123 15.34 13.11 5.14
CA GLU A 123 14.62 11.98 5.74
C GLU A 123 14.34 10.97 4.62
N SER A 124 15.21 9.96 4.49
CA SER A 124 14.99 8.89 3.51
C SER A 124 13.65 8.23 3.77
N LYS A 125 12.75 8.34 2.79
CA LYS A 125 11.46 7.63 2.78
C LYS A 125 11.62 6.11 2.69
N THR A 126 12.82 5.63 2.39
CA THR A 126 13.06 4.27 1.97
C THR A 126 14.33 3.68 2.58
N ASP A 127 14.20 2.47 3.12
CA ASP A 127 15.32 1.71 3.65
C ASP A 127 16.23 1.19 2.52
N VAL A 128 15.64 0.74 1.40
CA VAL A 128 16.35 0.11 0.28
C VAL A 128 16.03 0.77 -1.05
N ILE A 129 17.05 1.17 -1.81
CA ILE A 129 16.88 1.53 -3.23
C ILE A 129 17.26 0.33 -4.11
N VAL A 130 16.37 -0.04 -5.03
CA VAL A 130 16.60 -1.10 -6.01
C VAL A 130 17.24 -0.50 -7.27
N VAL A 131 18.26 -1.17 -7.80
CA VAL A 131 19.00 -0.74 -8.99
C VAL A 131 19.11 -1.90 -9.96
N CYS A 132 18.61 -1.71 -11.18
CA CYS A 132 18.90 -2.63 -12.28
C CYS A 132 20.35 -2.44 -12.71
N SER A 133 21.23 -3.41 -12.40
CA SER A 133 22.66 -3.33 -12.69
C SER A 133 22.97 -3.38 -14.18
N SER A 134 22.05 -3.87 -15.00
CA SER A 134 22.13 -3.81 -16.46
C SER A 134 21.89 -2.41 -17.02
N SER A 135 21.30 -1.49 -16.25
CA SER A 135 21.17 -0.08 -16.63
C SER A 135 22.48 0.65 -16.33
N LYS A 136 23.31 0.84 -17.35
CA LYS A 136 24.60 1.53 -17.22
C LYS A 136 24.45 2.91 -16.58
N PHE A 137 23.47 3.69 -17.04
CA PHE A 137 23.24 5.04 -16.54
C PHE A 137 22.89 5.05 -15.04
N LEU A 138 21.91 4.24 -14.62
CA LEU A 138 21.47 4.22 -13.23
C LEU A 138 22.56 3.66 -12.31
N PHE A 139 23.24 2.60 -12.76
CA PHE A 139 24.36 1.99 -12.03
C PHE A 139 25.49 3.00 -11.79
N GLU A 140 25.92 3.71 -12.83
CA GLU A 140 26.98 4.73 -12.72
C GLU A 140 26.57 5.86 -11.78
N LYS A 141 25.35 6.40 -11.91
CA LYS A 141 24.87 7.48 -11.03
C LYS A 141 24.80 7.08 -9.56
N ILE A 142 24.33 5.88 -9.26
CA ILE A 142 24.27 5.38 -7.88
C ILE A 142 25.67 5.13 -7.32
N CYS A 143 26.60 4.61 -8.13
CA CYS A 143 27.98 4.43 -7.69
C CYS A 143 28.75 5.75 -7.55
N GLU A 144 28.44 6.77 -8.35
CA GLU A 144 28.96 8.13 -8.20
C GLU A 144 28.49 8.73 -6.85
N ALA A 145 27.18 8.68 -6.58
CA ALA A 145 26.61 9.20 -5.34
C ALA A 145 27.05 8.39 -4.10
N GLY A 146 27.15 7.06 -4.24
CA GLY A 146 27.54 6.14 -3.18
C GLY A 146 29.05 6.09 -2.89
N GLY A 147 29.87 6.67 -3.78
CA GLY A 147 31.32 6.69 -3.65
C GLY A 147 32.01 5.33 -3.85
N LYS A 148 33.31 5.31 -3.55
CA LYS A 148 34.19 4.15 -3.82
C LYS A 148 33.82 2.89 -3.02
N SER A 149 33.26 3.06 -1.82
CA SER A 149 32.87 1.98 -0.91
C SER A 149 31.75 1.12 -1.51
N VAL A 150 30.69 1.76 -2.02
CA VAL A 150 29.57 1.10 -2.69
C VAL A 150 30.06 0.29 -3.90
N LEU A 151 30.85 0.90 -4.78
CA LEU A 151 31.36 0.22 -5.98
C LEU A 151 32.26 -0.98 -5.65
N ALA A 152 33.12 -0.85 -4.64
CA ALA A 152 34.00 -1.94 -4.21
C ALA A 152 33.21 -3.11 -3.62
N SER A 153 32.20 -2.82 -2.79
CA SER A 153 31.32 -3.82 -2.19
C SER A 153 30.51 -4.56 -3.25
N TYR A 154 29.91 -3.83 -4.20
CA TYR A 154 29.21 -4.42 -5.35
C TYR A 154 30.12 -5.37 -6.13
N LYS A 155 31.30 -4.91 -6.57
CA LYS A 155 32.24 -5.73 -7.37
C LYS A 155 32.66 -7.00 -6.64
N SER A 156 32.91 -6.90 -5.33
CA SER A 156 33.29 -8.04 -4.49
C SER A 156 32.18 -9.09 -4.41
N GLN A 157 30.93 -8.67 -4.21
CA GLN A 157 29.78 -9.57 -4.13
C GLN A 157 29.38 -10.13 -5.50
N PHE A 158 29.40 -9.30 -6.54
CA PHE A 158 29.12 -9.72 -7.92
C PHE A 158 30.05 -10.85 -8.36
N LYS A 159 31.34 -10.78 -7.99
CA LYS A 159 32.30 -11.85 -8.28
C LYS A 159 31.95 -13.18 -7.59
N LYS A 160 31.29 -13.15 -6.43
CA LYS A 160 30.89 -14.36 -5.68
C LYS A 160 29.59 -14.95 -6.21
N SER A 161 28.61 -14.10 -6.53
CA SER A 161 27.25 -14.52 -6.86
C SER A 161 26.60 -13.58 -7.90
N PRO A 162 26.99 -13.68 -9.18
CA PRO A 162 26.61 -12.70 -10.23
C PRO A 162 25.12 -12.71 -10.58
N ASN A 163 24.40 -13.79 -10.28
CA ASN A 163 22.98 -13.98 -10.63
C ASN A 163 22.04 -13.81 -9.41
N SER A 164 22.53 -13.21 -8.31
CA SER A 164 21.76 -13.00 -7.08
C SER A 164 21.49 -11.52 -6.82
N VAL A 165 20.55 -11.23 -5.92
CA VAL A 165 20.35 -9.88 -5.40
C VAL A 165 21.57 -9.46 -4.58
N ILE A 166 22.32 -8.48 -5.06
CA ILE A 166 23.52 -7.98 -4.38
C ILE A 166 23.13 -6.84 -3.44
N SER A 167 23.19 -7.10 -2.14
CA SER A 167 22.86 -6.14 -1.07
C SER A 167 24.11 -5.39 -0.61
N VAL A 168 24.13 -4.07 -0.80
CA VAL A 168 25.24 -3.19 -0.44
C VAL A 168 24.75 -2.13 0.53
N GLN A 169 25.56 -1.84 1.56
CA GLN A 169 25.30 -0.69 2.44
C GLN A 169 25.45 0.60 1.65
N ALA A 170 24.45 1.48 1.74
CA ALA A 170 24.54 2.80 1.14
C ALA A 170 25.60 3.64 1.90
N ASP A 171 26.20 4.57 1.19
CA ASP A 171 27.24 5.47 1.69
C ASP A 171 27.22 6.77 0.86
N GLY A 172 28.08 7.72 1.19
CA GLY A 172 28.23 8.97 0.45
C GLY A 172 26.98 9.86 0.54
N GLU A 173 26.44 10.26 -0.60
CA GLU A 173 25.30 11.17 -0.71
C GLU A 173 23.94 10.43 -0.74
N LEU A 174 23.95 9.09 -0.71
CA LEU A 174 22.74 8.29 -0.74
C LEU A 174 22.03 8.32 0.62
N ALA A 175 20.73 8.64 0.61
CA ALA A 175 19.93 8.75 1.83
C ALA A 175 19.40 7.40 2.35
N SER A 176 19.33 6.36 1.51
CA SER A 176 18.85 5.03 1.92
C SER A 176 19.82 4.32 2.86
N LYS A 177 19.36 3.24 3.51
CA LYS A 177 20.25 2.37 4.31
C LYS A 177 21.04 1.43 3.42
N LYS A 178 20.37 0.87 2.41
CA LYS A 178 20.94 -0.12 1.50
C LYS A 178 20.59 0.15 0.04
N ILE A 179 21.33 -0.55 -0.82
CA ILE A 179 21.17 -0.59 -2.26
C ILE A 179 21.12 -2.05 -2.67
N TYR A 180 20.06 -2.46 -3.37
CA TYR A 180 19.95 -3.80 -3.95
C TYR A 180 20.21 -3.71 -5.45
N PHE A 181 21.30 -4.33 -5.89
CA PHE A 181 21.61 -4.45 -7.30
C PHE A 181 21.08 -5.78 -7.84
N LEU A 182 20.20 -5.70 -8.83
CA LEU A 182 19.62 -6.86 -9.52
C LEU A 182 19.96 -6.79 -11.00
N SER A 183 20.36 -7.93 -11.57
CA SER A 183 20.54 -8.06 -13.01
C SER A 183 19.19 -8.34 -13.66
N TRP A 184 18.83 -7.57 -14.68
CA TRP A 184 17.62 -7.80 -15.46
C TRP A 184 17.82 -7.32 -16.90
N THR A 185 17.20 -8.01 -17.85
CA THR A 185 17.21 -7.67 -19.28
C THR A 185 15.80 -7.84 -19.83
N ALA A 186 15.38 -6.95 -20.72
CA ALA A 186 14.11 -7.08 -21.38
C ALA A 186 14.13 -8.26 -22.37
N ASP A 187 13.10 -9.10 -22.32
CA ASP A 187 12.82 -10.08 -23.36
C ASP A 187 11.92 -9.46 -24.45
N ALA A 188 12.02 -9.96 -25.68
CA ALA A 188 11.18 -9.55 -26.79
C ALA A 188 9.78 -10.18 -26.71
N ASP A 189 9.64 -11.35 -26.08
CA ASP A 189 8.36 -11.99 -25.83
C ASP A 189 7.63 -11.32 -24.65
N THR A 190 6.42 -10.84 -24.89
CA THR A 190 5.62 -10.12 -23.89
C THR A 190 5.21 -10.99 -22.69
N SER A 191 5.00 -12.29 -22.89
CA SER A 191 4.62 -13.21 -21.81
C SER A 191 5.80 -13.44 -20.87
N ILE A 192 6.98 -13.67 -21.44
CA ILE A 192 8.24 -13.84 -20.70
C ILE A 192 8.63 -12.51 -20.02
N LEU A 193 8.37 -11.38 -20.68
CA LEU A 193 8.62 -10.06 -20.13
C LEU A 193 7.86 -9.85 -18.82
N ARG A 194 6.56 -10.21 -18.77
CA ARG A 194 5.75 -10.09 -17.54
C ARG A 194 6.35 -10.92 -16.40
N GLU A 195 6.60 -12.21 -16.63
CA GLU A 195 7.21 -13.10 -15.63
C GLU A 195 8.56 -12.57 -15.13
N SER A 196 9.38 -12.01 -16.04
CA SER A 196 10.69 -11.45 -15.68
C SER A 196 10.58 -10.20 -14.80
N ILE A 197 9.56 -9.36 -15.01
CA ILE A 197 9.30 -8.15 -14.21
C ILE A 197 8.77 -8.56 -12.83
N GLU A 198 7.84 -9.51 -12.78
CA GLU A 198 7.29 -10.04 -11.53
C GLU A 198 8.41 -10.63 -10.67
N LYS A 199 9.28 -11.45 -11.28
CA LYS A 199 10.45 -12.00 -10.61
C LYS A 199 11.39 -10.92 -10.08
N PHE A 200 11.66 -9.88 -10.86
CA PHE A 200 12.52 -8.78 -10.42
C PHE A 200 11.99 -8.09 -9.16
N VAL A 201 10.68 -7.82 -9.10
CA VAL A 201 10.04 -7.23 -7.92
C VAL A 201 10.06 -8.20 -6.74
N SER A 202 9.71 -9.47 -6.98
CA SER A 202 9.73 -10.55 -5.99
C SER A 202 11.10 -10.73 -5.33
N ASP A 203 12.16 -10.90 -6.12
CA ASP A 203 13.51 -11.13 -5.62
C ASP A 203 13.99 -9.98 -4.71
N ALA A 204 13.69 -8.73 -5.10
CA ALA A 204 14.04 -7.56 -4.30
C ALA A 204 13.23 -7.50 -2.98
N PHE A 205 11.95 -7.86 -3.03
CA PHE A 205 11.07 -7.93 -1.86
C PHE A 205 11.51 -8.99 -0.87
N GLU A 206 11.78 -10.21 -1.35
CA GLU A 206 12.23 -11.32 -0.52
C GLU A 206 13.54 -10.97 0.18
N LYS A 207 14.45 -10.29 -0.53
CA LYS A 207 15.68 -9.78 0.08
C LYS A 207 15.43 -8.67 1.11
N ALA A 208 14.42 -7.83 0.92
CA ALA A 208 14.05 -6.79 1.89
C ALA A 208 13.47 -7.40 3.17
N VAL A 209 12.62 -8.42 3.04
CA VAL A 209 12.07 -9.21 4.15
C VAL A 209 13.20 -9.92 4.91
N GLU A 210 14.08 -10.64 4.21
CA GLU A 210 15.23 -11.34 4.81
C GLU A 210 16.09 -10.40 5.67
N GLU A 211 16.25 -9.16 5.20
CA GLU A 211 17.08 -8.15 5.87
C GLU A 211 16.29 -7.22 6.79
N ASN A 212 15.02 -7.50 7.08
CA ASN A 212 14.12 -6.74 7.97
C ASN A 212 13.95 -5.26 7.59
N GLN A 213 13.90 -4.96 6.29
CA GLN A 213 13.71 -3.61 5.79
C GLN A 213 12.23 -3.24 5.77
N GLN A 214 11.90 -2.00 6.12
CA GLN A 214 10.50 -1.54 6.25
C GLN A 214 9.99 -0.82 5.00
N SER A 215 10.89 -0.48 4.07
CA SER A 215 10.54 0.25 2.86
C SER A 215 11.51 0.02 1.71
N ILE A 216 10.98 -0.03 0.49
CA ILE A 216 11.74 -0.32 -0.72
C ILE A 216 11.32 0.61 -1.85
N ALA A 217 12.31 1.10 -2.61
CA ALA A 217 12.09 1.96 -3.76
C ALA A 217 12.54 1.27 -5.05
N PHE A 218 11.63 1.19 -6.02
CA PHE A 218 11.86 0.61 -7.33
C PHE A 218 11.99 1.70 -8.41
N PRO A 219 12.89 1.55 -9.39
CA PRO A 219 12.85 2.32 -10.63
C PRO A 219 11.79 1.73 -11.57
N ALA A 220 11.29 2.51 -12.54
CA ALA A 220 10.52 1.97 -13.66
C ALA A 220 11.45 1.20 -14.63
N ILE A 221 11.61 -0.10 -14.39
CA ILE A 221 12.49 -0.94 -15.22
C ILE A 221 11.95 -1.09 -16.64
N GLY A 222 12.82 -1.22 -17.64
CA GLY A 222 12.40 -1.43 -19.02
C GLY A 222 11.89 -0.20 -19.79
N CYS A 223 11.32 0.81 -19.13
CA CYS A 223 10.72 2.02 -19.75
C CYS A 223 11.74 3.05 -20.31
N GLY A 224 13.04 2.74 -20.21
CA GLY A 224 14.14 3.56 -20.73
C GLY A 224 14.70 2.99 -22.02
N GLN A 225 16.00 2.67 -22.01
CA GLN A 225 16.74 2.17 -23.17
C GLN A 225 16.20 0.85 -23.75
N PHE A 226 15.50 0.05 -22.94
CA PHE A 226 14.93 -1.22 -23.38
C PHE A 226 13.62 -1.06 -24.17
N GLY A 227 12.98 0.12 -24.14
CA GLY A 227 11.80 0.42 -24.95
C GLY A 227 10.56 -0.44 -24.63
N CYS A 228 10.47 -0.98 -23.41
CA CYS A 228 9.30 -1.75 -23.00
C CYS A 228 8.03 -0.87 -22.95
N SER A 229 6.87 -1.48 -23.16
CA SER A 229 5.58 -0.80 -23.00
C SER A 229 5.43 -0.27 -21.57
N ILE A 230 5.22 1.05 -21.43
CA ILE A 230 5.10 1.72 -20.13
C ILE A 230 3.91 1.18 -19.35
N ASP A 231 2.75 1.02 -20.01
CA ASP A 231 1.52 0.47 -19.43
C ASP A 231 1.76 -0.94 -18.87
N LEU A 232 2.35 -1.83 -19.69
CA LEU A 232 2.65 -3.20 -19.27
C LEU A 232 3.58 -3.23 -18.04
N VAL A 233 4.65 -2.43 -18.07
CA VAL A 233 5.60 -2.36 -16.94
C VAL A 233 4.90 -1.82 -15.69
N ALA A 234 4.20 -0.69 -15.81
CA ALA A 234 3.53 -0.03 -14.69
C ALA A 234 2.52 -0.99 -14.05
N GLN A 235 1.62 -1.56 -14.86
CA GLN A 235 0.62 -2.52 -14.41
C GLN A 235 1.26 -3.72 -13.70
N THR A 236 2.27 -4.35 -14.33
CA THR A 236 2.90 -5.56 -13.80
C THR A 236 3.65 -5.28 -12.50
N MET A 237 4.46 -4.21 -12.45
CA MET A 237 5.21 -3.86 -11.24
C MET A 237 4.29 -3.48 -10.08
N ILE A 238 3.23 -2.69 -10.34
CA ILE A 238 2.30 -2.24 -9.30
C ILE A 238 1.50 -3.41 -8.74
N ARG A 239 0.98 -4.29 -9.60
CA ARG A 239 0.22 -5.47 -9.17
C ARG A 239 1.08 -6.45 -8.36
N GLU A 240 2.31 -6.71 -8.81
CA GLU A 240 3.22 -7.58 -8.08
C GLU A 240 3.65 -6.98 -6.74
N ALA A 241 3.96 -5.68 -6.71
CA ALA A 241 4.25 -4.98 -5.47
C ALA A 241 3.07 -5.04 -4.48
N HIS A 242 1.85 -4.80 -4.96
CA HIS A 242 0.64 -4.92 -4.14
C HIS A 242 0.46 -6.32 -3.57
N ARG A 243 0.65 -7.36 -4.40
CA ARG A 243 0.59 -8.77 -3.97
C ARG A 243 1.59 -9.05 -2.86
N LYS A 244 2.85 -8.60 -3.01
CA LYS A 244 3.88 -8.75 -1.97
C LYS A 244 3.58 -7.94 -0.70
N GLN A 245 2.93 -6.79 -0.81
CA GLN A 245 2.48 -6.02 0.35
C GLN A 245 1.36 -6.70 1.15
N GLN A 246 0.56 -7.58 0.52
CA GLN A 246 -0.42 -8.39 1.25
C GLN A 246 0.25 -9.50 2.08
N GLU A 247 1.41 -9.99 1.63
CA GLU A 247 2.21 -11.00 2.34
C GLU A 247 3.07 -10.37 3.46
N HIS A 248 3.54 -9.14 3.25
CA HIS A 248 4.52 -8.48 4.11
C HIS A 248 4.27 -6.98 4.26
N ASP A 249 4.39 -6.46 5.48
CA ASP A 249 4.22 -5.03 5.80
C ASP A 249 5.46 -4.20 5.42
N ILE A 250 5.71 -4.04 4.12
CA ILE A 250 6.80 -3.21 3.55
C ILE A 250 6.21 -2.09 2.71
N SER A 251 6.63 -0.85 2.97
CA SER A 251 6.21 0.31 2.17
C SER A 251 6.94 0.34 0.82
N VAL A 252 6.19 0.40 -0.29
CA VAL A 252 6.75 0.48 -1.64
C VAL A 252 6.72 1.91 -2.18
N THR A 253 7.76 2.30 -2.90
CA THR A 253 7.80 3.56 -3.65
C THR A 253 8.32 3.30 -5.06
N PHE A 254 7.65 3.82 -6.09
CA PHE A 254 8.20 3.87 -7.44
C PHE A 254 8.85 5.23 -7.68
N VAL A 255 10.14 5.23 -8.02
CA VAL A 255 10.93 6.45 -8.23
C VAL A 255 11.10 6.67 -9.72
N ILE A 256 10.42 7.71 -10.22
CA ILE A 256 10.44 8.12 -11.61
C ILE A 256 11.24 9.42 -11.73
N GLN A 257 12.04 9.53 -12.79
CA GLN A 257 12.77 10.75 -13.09
C GLN A 257 11.81 11.90 -13.41
N PRO A 258 12.02 13.12 -12.88
CA PRO A 258 11.10 14.24 -13.08
C PRO A 258 10.80 14.58 -14.54
N GLU A 259 11.77 14.35 -15.43
CA GLU A 259 11.65 14.57 -16.88
C GLU A 259 10.81 13.52 -17.62
N ARG A 260 10.49 12.38 -16.99
CA ARG A 260 9.70 11.28 -17.56
C ARG A 260 8.26 11.32 -17.06
N THR A 261 7.56 12.41 -17.37
CA THR A 261 6.14 12.61 -17.00
C THR A 261 5.24 11.54 -17.60
N ASP A 262 5.56 11.04 -18.80
CA ASP A 262 4.88 9.91 -19.45
C ASP A 262 4.86 8.65 -18.58
N ILE A 263 5.99 8.29 -17.97
CA ILE A 263 6.07 7.15 -17.06
C ILE A 263 5.35 7.46 -15.75
N TYR A 264 5.54 8.67 -15.21
CA TYR A 264 4.94 9.06 -13.95
C TYR A 264 3.41 9.02 -14.00
N ASP A 265 2.82 9.60 -15.05
CA ASP A 265 1.38 9.65 -15.26
C ASP A 265 0.80 8.25 -15.41
N GLU A 266 1.49 7.35 -16.12
CA GLU A 266 1.03 5.96 -16.27
C GLU A 266 1.10 5.18 -14.95
N PHE A 267 2.19 5.30 -14.18
CA PHE A 267 2.27 4.69 -12.85
C PHE A 267 1.19 5.25 -11.90
N GLN A 268 0.91 6.56 -11.95
CA GLN A 268 -0.18 7.15 -11.17
C GLN A 268 -1.55 6.61 -11.60
N ASN A 269 -1.79 6.49 -12.91
CA ASN A 269 -3.02 5.93 -13.46
C ASN A 269 -3.24 4.48 -13.00
N GLN A 270 -2.23 3.62 -13.12
CA GLN A 270 -2.31 2.22 -12.68
C GLN A 270 -2.52 2.09 -11.16
N ILE A 271 -1.94 2.99 -10.34
CA ILE A 271 -2.23 3.04 -8.89
C ILE A 271 -3.70 3.41 -8.66
N GLN A 272 -4.22 4.43 -9.34
CA GLN A 272 -5.63 4.84 -9.19
C GLN A 272 -6.61 3.74 -9.64
N LEU A 273 -6.28 3.02 -10.72
CA LEU A 273 -7.06 1.87 -11.19
C LEU A 273 -7.06 0.76 -10.14
N LEU A 274 -5.90 0.40 -9.61
CA LEU A 274 -5.80 -0.58 -8.53
C LEU A 274 -6.56 -0.12 -7.27
N GLU A 275 -6.43 1.14 -6.88
CA GLU A 275 -7.17 1.72 -5.75
C GLU A 275 -8.69 1.67 -5.97
N ALA A 276 -9.15 1.89 -7.19
CA ALA A 276 -10.55 1.79 -7.57
C ALA A 276 -11.05 0.33 -7.57
N GLU A 277 -10.20 -0.64 -7.96
CA GLU A 277 -10.48 -2.08 -7.89
C GLU A 277 -10.60 -2.55 -6.43
N ILE A 278 -9.70 -2.12 -5.54
CA ILE A 278 -9.70 -2.54 -4.13
C ILE A 278 -10.66 -1.73 -3.25
N SER A 279 -11.20 -0.62 -3.75
CA SER A 279 -12.13 0.24 -3.00
C SER A 279 -13.46 -0.49 -2.74
N PRO A 280 -13.91 -0.60 -1.48
CA PRO A 280 -15.12 -1.35 -1.11
C PRO A 280 -16.42 -0.79 -1.71
N THR A 281 -16.40 0.41 -2.29
CA THR A 281 -17.56 1.04 -2.95
C THR A 281 -17.77 0.67 -4.42
N ASN A 282 -16.79 0.04 -5.09
CA ASN A 282 -16.86 -0.29 -6.52
C ASN A 282 -16.99 -1.79 -6.83
N LEU A 283 -17.21 -2.63 -5.81
CA LEU A 283 -17.36 -4.06 -6.00
C LEU A 283 -18.54 -4.37 -6.91
N LYS A 284 -18.24 -4.85 -8.12
CA LYS A 284 -19.25 -5.21 -9.12
C LYS A 284 -19.99 -6.46 -8.66
N THR A 285 -21.31 -6.42 -8.73
CA THR A 285 -22.16 -7.60 -8.53
C THR A 285 -23.10 -7.74 -9.72
N MET A 286 -23.18 -8.94 -10.28
CA MET A 286 -24.14 -9.29 -11.30
C MET A 286 -24.96 -10.50 -10.85
N SER A 287 -26.25 -10.53 -11.17
CA SER A 287 -27.15 -11.60 -10.75
C SER A 287 -28.05 -12.04 -11.89
N ALA A 288 -28.31 -13.34 -12.00
CA ALA A 288 -29.33 -13.90 -12.87
C ALA A 288 -30.26 -14.81 -12.08
N THR A 289 -31.55 -14.72 -12.38
CA THR A 289 -32.55 -15.65 -11.85
C THR A 289 -32.60 -16.86 -12.76
N VAL A 290 -32.23 -18.02 -12.24
CA VAL A 290 -32.42 -19.31 -12.92
C VAL A 290 -33.79 -19.88 -12.54
N LYS A 291 -34.24 -20.92 -13.24
CA LYS A 291 -35.60 -21.51 -13.13
C LYS A 291 -36.18 -21.59 -11.72
N LYS A 292 -35.36 -21.90 -10.70
CA LYS A 292 -35.82 -21.99 -9.30
C LYS A 292 -35.05 -21.12 -8.30
N GLY A 293 -33.91 -20.53 -8.68
CA GLY A 293 -32.97 -19.89 -7.75
C GLY A 293 -32.26 -18.67 -8.33
N VAL A 294 -31.21 -18.21 -7.65
CA VAL A 294 -30.42 -17.04 -8.08
C VAL A 294 -28.94 -17.39 -8.10
N ILE A 295 -28.27 -17.05 -9.21
CA ILE A 295 -26.82 -17.08 -9.33
C ILE A 295 -26.32 -15.64 -9.29
N GLU A 296 -25.37 -15.34 -8.40
CA GLU A 296 -24.72 -14.04 -8.28
C GLU A 296 -23.21 -14.20 -8.52
N ILE A 297 -22.61 -13.26 -9.24
CA ILE A 297 -21.17 -13.10 -9.38
C ILE A 297 -20.83 -11.78 -8.68
N GLU A 298 -19.94 -11.84 -7.70
CA GLU A 298 -19.58 -10.69 -6.86
C GLU A 298 -18.06 -10.55 -6.84
N GLN A 299 -17.55 -9.36 -7.14
CA GLN A 299 -16.18 -9.02 -6.75
C GLN A 299 -16.14 -8.83 -5.24
N GLY A 300 -15.24 -9.53 -4.56
CA GLY A 300 -15.12 -9.38 -3.12
C GLY A 300 -14.34 -10.48 -2.44
N ASN A 301 -14.38 -10.50 -1.11
CA ASN A 301 -13.70 -11.50 -0.31
C ASN A 301 -14.70 -12.56 0.18
N ILE A 302 -14.43 -13.82 -0.13
CA ILE A 302 -15.32 -14.95 0.17
C ILE A 302 -15.61 -15.11 1.68
N ILE A 303 -14.67 -14.72 2.55
CA ILE A 303 -14.82 -14.82 4.01
C ILE A 303 -15.88 -13.86 4.56
N LYS A 304 -16.25 -12.82 3.81
CA LYS A 304 -17.26 -11.83 4.20
C LYS A 304 -18.68 -12.21 3.78
N GLN A 305 -18.85 -13.36 3.11
CA GLN A 305 -20.15 -13.75 2.56
C GLN A 305 -21.11 -14.25 3.64
N LYS A 306 -22.35 -13.75 3.54
CA LYS A 306 -23.48 -14.18 4.36
C LYS A 306 -24.26 -15.25 3.62
N VAL A 307 -23.74 -16.47 3.65
CA VAL A 307 -24.31 -17.68 3.04
C VAL A 307 -24.28 -18.83 4.04
N ASP A 308 -25.04 -19.90 3.80
CA ASP A 308 -25.01 -21.08 4.69
C ASP A 308 -23.66 -21.79 4.60
N VAL A 309 -23.08 -21.89 3.39
CA VAL A 309 -21.84 -22.63 3.16
C VAL A 309 -20.80 -21.77 2.43
N ILE A 310 -19.57 -21.74 2.94
CA ILE A 310 -18.41 -21.20 2.21
C ILE A 310 -17.60 -22.37 1.67
N ILE A 311 -17.24 -22.31 0.39
CA ILE A 311 -16.36 -23.30 -0.25
C ILE A 311 -14.91 -22.80 -0.18
N GLY A 312 -14.03 -23.61 0.38
CA GLY A 312 -12.58 -23.49 0.26
C GLY A 312 -12.03 -24.60 -0.63
N THR A 313 -10.75 -24.53 -0.99
CA THR A 313 -10.07 -25.60 -1.75
C THR A 313 -8.81 -26.05 -1.02
N SER A 314 -8.46 -27.32 -1.11
CA SER A 314 -7.18 -27.84 -0.62
C SER A 314 -5.99 -27.36 -1.46
N SER A 315 -6.23 -27.05 -2.73
CA SER A 315 -5.19 -26.86 -3.75
C SER A 315 -4.63 -25.44 -3.76
N SER A 316 -5.41 -24.47 -3.27
CA SER A 316 -4.90 -23.14 -2.95
C SER A 316 -4.57 -23.05 -1.46
N VAL A 317 -3.27 -23.16 -1.14
CA VAL A 317 -2.78 -22.97 0.23
C VAL A 317 -3.18 -21.59 0.75
N PHE A 318 -3.05 -20.55 -0.08
CA PHE A 318 -3.39 -19.18 0.27
C PHE A 318 -4.87 -19.01 0.64
N LEU A 319 -5.79 -19.46 -0.23
CA LEU A 319 -7.22 -19.33 0.04
C LEU A 319 -7.64 -20.16 1.26
N ARG A 320 -7.07 -21.36 1.40
CA ARG A 320 -7.31 -22.21 2.57
C ARG A 320 -6.87 -21.51 3.86
N GLN A 321 -5.67 -20.96 3.88
CA GLN A 321 -5.12 -20.24 5.03
C GLN A 321 -5.95 -18.99 5.34
N ALA A 322 -6.32 -18.20 4.34
CA ALA A 322 -7.17 -17.02 4.55
C ALA A 322 -8.52 -17.37 5.19
N ILE A 323 -9.17 -18.46 4.73
CA ILE A 323 -10.42 -18.95 5.32
C ILE A 323 -10.18 -19.44 6.75
N THR A 324 -9.17 -20.26 7.01
CA THR A 324 -8.97 -20.85 8.33
C THR A 324 -8.43 -19.87 9.36
N GLU A 325 -7.66 -18.86 8.96
CA GLU A 325 -7.25 -17.76 9.83
C GLU A 325 -8.44 -16.89 10.24
N ALA A 326 -9.30 -16.54 9.27
CA ALA A 326 -10.51 -15.76 9.55
C ALA A 326 -11.55 -16.54 10.37
N ALA A 327 -11.62 -17.85 10.17
CA ALA A 327 -12.51 -18.73 10.92
C ALA A 327 -11.98 -19.08 12.32
N GLY A 328 -10.67 -19.03 12.55
CA GLY A 328 -10.02 -19.37 13.81
C GLY A 328 -9.17 -20.65 13.74
N SER A 329 -8.12 -20.69 14.56
CA SER A 329 -7.09 -21.75 14.54
C SER A 329 -7.61 -23.18 14.74
N GLU A 330 -8.77 -23.32 15.39
CA GLU A 330 -9.49 -24.56 15.60
C GLU A 330 -10.03 -25.17 14.30
N VAL A 331 -10.40 -24.33 13.32
CA VAL A 331 -10.91 -24.78 12.02
C VAL A 331 -9.78 -25.41 11.20
N GLU A 332 -8.58 -24.81 11.19
CA GLU A 332 -7.39 -25.41 10.55
C GLU A 332 -7.03 -26.77 11.17
N LYS A 333 -7.12 -26.88 12.50
CA LYS A 333 -6.87 -28.15 13.21
C LYS A 333 -7.91 -29.20 12.86
N ALA A 334 -9.19 -28.82 12.81
CA ALA A 334 -10.28 -29.71 12.42
C ALA A 334 -10.12 -30.19 10.98
N TYR A 335 -9.85 -29.28 10.04
CA TYR A 335 -9.57 -29.61 8.65
C TYR A 335 -8.43 -30.61 8.51
N LYS A 336 -7.27 -30.34 9.13
CA LYS A 336 -6.11 -31.25 9.09
C LYS A 336 -6.41 -32.61 9.71
N LYS A 337 -7.26 -32.66 10.73
CA LYS A 337 -7.68 -33.92 11.36
C LYS A 337 -8.57 -34.73 10.41
N GLU A 338 -9.60 -34.10 9.85
CA GLU A 338 -10.52 -34.77 8.91
C GLU A 338 -9.80 -35.21 7.64
N LEU A 339 -8.88 -34.41 7.11
CA LEU A 339 -8.04 -34.77 5.96
C LEU A 339 -7.20 -36.03 6.24
N LYS A 340 -6.64 -36.15 7.45
CA LYS A 340 -5.88 -37.34 7.84
C LYS A 340 -6.77 -38.58 7.98
N SER A 341 -8.00 -38.41 8.47
CA SER A 341 -8.96 -39.50 8.61
C SER A 341 -9.55 -39.94 7.27
N HIS A 342 -9.71 -39.01 6.33
CA HIS A 342 -10.37 -39.22 5.04
C HIS A 342 -9.56 -38.60 3.88
N PRO A 343 -8.35 -39.10 3.59
CA PRO A 343 -7.44 -38.46 2.63
C PRO A 343 -8.01 -38.40 1.21
N ASN A 344 -8.85 -39.38 0.83
CA ASN A 344 -9.43 -39.47 -0.51
C ASN A 344 -10.82 -38.82 -0.62
N SER A 345 -11.29 -38.11 0.42
CA SER A 345 -12.61 -37.48 0.36
C SER A 345 -12.58 -36.25 -0.55
N THR A 346 -13.42 -36.19 -1.58
CA THR A 346 -13.54 -35.00 -2.46
C THR A 346 -13.95 -33.75 -1.69
N LEU A 347 -14.58 -33.90 -0.52
CA LEU A 347 -15.06 -32.79 0.31
C LEU A 347 -14.79 -33.08 1.80
N ILE A 348 -14.23 -32.08 2.49
CA ILE A 348 -14.02 -32.08 3.93
C ILE A 348 -14.88 -30.97 4.53
N ALA A 349 -15.85 -31.35 5.35
CA ALA A 349 -16.73 -30.41 6.03
C ALA A 349 -16.21 -30.08 7.43
N VAL A 350 -16.12 -28.79 7.75
CA VAL A 350 -15.70 -28.31 9.08
C VAL A 350 -16.64 -27.20 9.57
N SER A 351 -16.64 -26.95 10.89
CA SER A 351 -17.41 -25.84 11.48
C SER A 351 -16.95 -24.48 10.93
N SER A 352 -17.86 -23.51 10.91
CA SER A 352 -17.57 -22.15 10.45
C SER A 352 -16.67 -21.32 11.36
N GLY A 353 -16.48 -21.76 12.62
CA GLY A 353 -15.69 -21.00 13.60
C GLY A 353 -16.26 -19.60 13.80
N ALA A 354 -15.43 -18.58 13.60
CA ALA A 354 -15.81 -17.17 13.69
C ALA A 354 -16.50 -16.60 12.43
N LEU A 355 -16.56 -17.35 11.32
CA LEU A 355 -17.23 -16.88 10.10
C LEU A 355 -18.76 -16.88 10.25
N SER A 356 -19.43 -15.98 9.53
CA SER A 356 -20.89 -15.85 9.56
C SER A 356 -21.65 -16.98 8.87
N CYS A 357 -20.97 -17.88 8.16
CA CYS A 357 -21.59 -19.04 7.54
C CYS A 357 -21.94 -20.12 8.57
N LYS A 358 -22.71 -21.13 8.17
CA LYS A 358 -23.04 -22.28 9.02
C LYS A 358 -21.96 -23.36 8.94
N GLN A 359 -21.34 -23.52 7.77
CA GLN A 359 -20.32 -24.55 7.55
C GLN A 359 -19.32 -24.15 6.46
N ILE A 360 -18.10 -24.71 6.55
CA ILE A 360 -17.08 -24.56 5.52
C ILE A 360 -16.84 -25.93 4.89
N PHE A 361 -16.88 -25.99 3.56
CA PHE A 361 -16.52 -27.19 2.80
C PHE A 361 -15.21 -26.94 2.07
N PHE A 362 -14.16 -27.67 2.46
CA PHE A 362 -12.91 -27.71 1.72
C PHE A 362 -12.99 -28.80 0.67
N VAL A 363 -13.02 -28.41 -0.60
CA VAL A 363 -13.01 -29.36 -1.71
C VAL A 363 -11.59 -29.74 -2.09
N GLN A 364 -11.39 -31.04 -2.34
CA GLN A 364 -10.13 -31.59 -2.83
C GLN A 364 -10.23 -31.77 -4.34
N TRP A 365 -9.52 -30.93 -5.08
CA TRP A 365 -9.61 -30.89 -6.54
C TRP A 365 -8.33 -30.37 -7.18
N GLU A 366 -7.81 -31.10 -8.17
CA GLU A 366 -6.65 -30.68 -8.96
C GLU A 366 -7.05 -30.57 -10.43
N PRO A 367 -6.59 -29.53 -11.15
CA PRO A 367 -6.87 -29.37 -12.56
C PRO A 367 -6.23 -30.49 -13.39
N ASN A 368 -6.88 -30.86 -14.49
CA ASN A 368 -6.34 -31.77 -15.50
C ASN A 368 -6.06 -30.99 -16.80
N ASP A 369 -4.99 -31.35 -17.51
CA ASP A 369 -4.62 -30.73 -18.79
C ASP A 369 -5.61 -31.08 -19.91
N ASP A 370 -6.30 -32.22 -19.81
CA ASP A 370 -7.37 -32.59 -20.72
C ASP A 370 -8.66 -31.84 -20.38
N GLU A 371 -9.16 -31.06 -21.35
CA GLU A 371 -10.30 -30.17 -21.17
C GLU A 371 -11.61 -30.92 -20.87
N GLU A 372 -11.81 -32.12 -21.43
CA GLU A 372 -13.01 -32.92 -21.19
C GLU A 372 -12.99 -33.51 -19.77
N ILE A 373 -11.84 -34.01 -19.34
CA ILE A 373 -11.63 -34.51 -17.98
C ILE A 373 -11.75 -33.37 -16.96
N LEU A 374 -11.14 -32.22 -17.25
CA LEU A 374 -11.25 -31.01 -16.44
C LEU A 374 -12.72 -30.64 -16.23
N ARG A 375 -13.48 -30.55 -17.33
CA ARG A 375 -14.90 -30.22 -17.30
C ARG A 375 -15.70 -31.21 -16.45
N GLN A 376 -15.51 -32.51 -16.66
CA GLN A 376 -16.25 -33.52 -15.91
C GLN A 376 -15.90 -33.46 -14.41
N SER A 377 -14.63 -33.26 -14.07
CA SER A 377 -14.20 -33.16 -12.67
C SER A 377 -14.83 -31.97 -11.93
N ILE A 378 -15.02 -30.82 -12.60
CA ILE A 378 -15.71 -29.65 -12.03
C ILE A 378 -17.20 -29.95 -11.82
N ILE A 379 -17.84 -30.65 -12.76
CA ILE A 379 -19.25 -31.07 -12.63
C ILE A 379 -19.41 -32.00 -11.42
N ASP A 380 -18.51 -32.96 -11.24
CA ASP A 380 -18.54 -33.92 -10.13
C ASP A 380 -18.30 -33.23 -8.78
N LEU A 381 -17.38 -32.27 -8.74
CA LEU A 381 -17.10 -31.41 -7.59
C LEU A 381 -18.37 -30.67 -7.14
N ILE A 382 -19.01 -29.94 -8.08
CA ILE A 382 -20.18 -29.15 -7.75
C ILE A 382 -21.34 -30.07 -7.36
N SER A 383 -21.50 -31.20 -8.04
CA SER A 383 -22.53 -32.21 -7.69
C SER A 383 -22.33 -32.73 -6.26
N THR A 384 -21.09 -32.97 -5.85
CA THR A 384 -20.75 -33.39 -4.48
C THR A 384 -21.11 -32.31 -3.46
N VAL A 385 -20.81 -31.05 -3.74
CA VAL A 385 -21.19 -29.91 -2.88
C VAL A 385 -22.71 -29.81 -2.77
N VAL A 386 -23.43 -29.89 -3.89
CA VAL A 386 -24.90 -29.83 -3.94
C VAL A 386 -25.52 -30.95 -3.12
N GLN A 387 -25.05 -32.19 -3.26
CA GLN A 387 -25.58 -33.31 -2.49
C GLN A 387 -25.39 -33.10 -0.98
N ASN A 388 -24.23 -32.60 -0.56
CA ASN A 388 -23.95 -32.26 0.84
C ASN A 388 -24.82 -31.11 1.35
N MET A 389 -25.09 -30.11 0.52
CA MET A 389 -26.02 -29.04 0.87
C MET A 389 -27.46 -29.53 1.01
N ILE A 390 -27.95 -30.40 0.12
CA ILE A 390 -29.29 -31.01 0.21
C ILE A 390 -29.42 -31.79 1.51
N SER A 391 -28.44 -32.65 1.82
CA SER A 391 -28.48 -33.52 3.00
C SER A 391 -28.52 -32.72 4.32
N HIS A 392 -27.88 -31.56 4.35
CA HIS A 392 -27.84 -30.66 5.51
C HIS A 392 -28.88 -29.54 5.47
N LYS A 393 -29.76 -29.51 4.44
CA LYS A 393 -30.80 -28.49 4.24
C LYS A 393 -30.24 -27.06 4.15
N PHE A 394 -29.07 -26.89 3.56
CA PHE A 394 -28.54 -25.56 3.22
C PHE A 394 -29.19 -25.02 1.95
N THR A 395 -29.25 -23.70 1.85
CA THR A 395 -29.98 -22.98 0.79
C THR A 395 -29.15 -21.89 0.11
N SER A 396 -27.96 -21.61 0.62
CA SER A 396 -27.04 -20.64 0.03
C SER A 396 -25.58 -21.06 0.14
N VAL A 397 -24.79 -20.79 -0.89
CA VAL A 397 -23.38 -21.17 -0.95
C VAL A 397 -22.56 -20.13 -1.68
N ALA A 398 -21.34 -19.90 -1.21
CA ALA A 398 -20.34 -19.08 -1.90
C ALA A 398 -19.18 -19.94 -2.39
N PHE A 399 -18.96 -19.93 -3.70
CA PHE A 399 -17.82 -20.55 -4.38
C PHE A 399 -16.75 -19.50 -4.64
N PRO A 400 -15.46 -19.84 -4.48
CA PRO A 400 -14.39 -19.08 -5.11
C PRO A 400 -14.36 -19.37 -6.61
N ALA A 401 -13.58 -18.57 -7.33
CA ALA A 401 -13.19 -18.80 -8.72
C ALA A 401 -12.31 -20.07 -8.87
N ILE A 402 -12.87 -21.26 -8.62
CA ILE A 402 -12.18 -22.55 -8.78
C ILE A 402 -12.26 -22.97 -10.25
N GLY A 403 -11.09 -23.26 -10.85
CA GLY A 403 -11.01 -23.90 -12.17
C GLY A 403 -11.58 -23.07 -13.32
N CYS A 404 -11.44 -21.75 -13.27
CA CYS A 404 -12.06 -20.83 -14.23
C CYS A 404 -11.59 -21.08 -15.67
N GLY A 405 -12.46 -21.74 -16.43
CA GLY A 405 -12.39 -21.99 -17.87
C GLY A 405 -13.80 -21.97 -18.50
N LEU A 406 -13.83 -21.94 -19.84
CA LEU A 406 -14.92 -21.51 -20.74
C LEU A 406 -16.22 -22.35 -20.81
N HIS A 407 -16.53 -23.26 -19.86
CA HIS A 407 -17.54 -24.29 -20.09
C HIS A 407 -18.65 -24.38 -19.02
N GLY A 408 -19.90 -24.43 -19.53
CA GLY A 408 -21.14 -24.10 -18.82
C GLY A 408 -21.59 -25.00 -17.66
N CYS A 409 -22.49 -24.41 -16.86
CA CYS A 409 -23.05 -24.93 -15.61
C CYS A 409 -24.05 -26.09 -15.84
N SER A 410 -24.06 -27.10 -14.96
CA SER A 410 -24.94 -28.28 -15.03
C SER A 410 -26.43 -27.94 -14.84
N THR A 411 -27.31 -28.62 -15.59
CA THR A 411 -28.78 -28.48 -15.52
C THR A 411 -29.35 -28.78 -14.13
N GLN A 412 -28.72 -29.65 -13.35
CA GLN A 412 -29.19 -29.96 -12.00
C GLN A 412 -29.06 -28.77 -11.05
N ILE A 413 -28.06 -27.90 -11.27
CA ILE A 413 -27.83 -26.70 -10.44
C ILE A 413 -28.88 -25.64 -10.75
N ARG A 414 -29.29 -25.49 -12.03
CA ARG A 414 -30.29 -24.52 -12.49
C ARG A 414 -31.69 -24.74 -11.88
N ASP A 415 -31.97 -25.97 -11.45
CA ASP A 415 -33.27 -26.38 -10.91
C ASP A 415 -33.30 -26.36 -9.36
N LEU A 416 -32.30 -25.81 -8.68
CA LEU A 416 -32.27 -25.67 -7.23
C LEU A 416 -32.84 -24.32 -6.77
N PRO A 417 -33.64 -24.28 -5.70
CA PRO A 417 -34.19 -23.04 -5.16
C PRO A 417 -33.21 -22.30 -4.24
N TRP A 418 -31.96 -22.19 -4.66
CA TRP A 418 -30.85 -21.72 -3.82
C TRP A 418 -30.26 -20.42 -4.32
N LYS A 419 -29.53 -19.75 -3.42
CA LYS A 419 -28.68 -18.62 -3.74
C LYS A 419 -27.23 -19.09 -3.88
N ILE A 420 -26.72 -19.10 -5.10
CA ILE A 420 -25.33 -19.48 -5.40
C ILE A 420 -24.55 -18.21 -5.70
N LYS A 421 -23.50 -17.96 -4.93
CA LYS A 421 -22.57 -16.85 -5.17
C LYS A 421 -21.25 -17.38 -5.70
N PHE A 422 -20.74 -16.75 -6.76
CA PHE A 422 -19.34 -16.85 -7.17
C PHE A 422 -18.63 -15.59 -6.74
N VAL A 423 -17.64 -15.74 -5.86
CA VAL A 423 -16.87 -14.62 -5.33
C VAL A 423 -15.52 -14.60 -6.02
N VAL A 424 -15.30 -13.56 -6.80
CA VAL A 424 -14.06 -13.31 -7.54
C VAL A 424 -13.27 -12.26 -6.79
N GLN A 425 -11.98 -12.47 -6.58
CA GLN A 425 -11.19 -11.45 -5.88
C GLN A 425 -11.14 -10.16 -6.75
N PRO A 426 -11.11 -8.97 -6.15
CA PRO A 426 -11.19 -7.72 -6.90
C PRO A 426 -10.10 -7.56 -7.97
N ASP A 427 -8.91 -8.13 -7.75
CA ASP A 427 -7.76 -8.11 -8.67
C ASP A 427 -7.91 -9.06 -9.88
N GLN A 428 -8.93 -9.92 -9.89
CA GLN A 428 -9.20 -10.93 -10.93
C GLN A 428 -10.28 -10.47 -11.94
N GLU A 429 -10.19 -9.26 -12.48
CA GLU A 429 -11.22 -8.68 -13.36
C GLU A 429 -11.51 -9.54 -14.61
N ASN A 430 -10.49 -10.12 -15.25
CA ASN A 430 -10.68 -11.02 -16.40
C ASN A 430 -11.57 -12.22 -16.06
N ILE A 431 -11.43 -12.78 -14.85
CA ILE A 431 -12.27 -13.89 -14.40
C ILE A 431 -13.69 -13.41 -14.15
N TYR A 432 -13.86 -12.26 -13.50
CA TYR A 432 -15.17 -11.67 -13.27
C TYR A 432 -15.93 -11.43 -14.59
N ASP A 433 -15.25 -10.87 -15.59
CA ASP A 433 -15.84 -10.59 -16.90
C ASP A 433 -16.21 -11.87 -17.66
N GLU A 434 -15.40 -12.92 -17.61
CA GLU A 434 -15.74 -14.21 -18.22
C GLU A 434 -16.97 -14.86 -17.55
N PHE A 435 -17.03 -14.84 -16.21
CA PHE A 435 -18.23 -15.28 -15.49
C PHE A 435 -19.45 -14.47 -15.92
N CYS A 436 -19.30 -13.15 -16.07
CA CYS A 436 -20.39 -12.30 -16.50
C CYS A 436 -20.87 -12.61 -17.92
N LYS A 437 -19.94 -12.80 -18.87
CA LYS A 437 -20.28 -13.20 -20.25
C LYS A 437 -21.07 -14.50 -20.28
N VAL A 438 -20.66 -15.52 -19.51
CA VAL A 438 -21.37 -16.80 -19.45
C VAL A 438 -22.77 -16.63 -18.84
N LEU A 439 -22.89 -15.83 -17.78
CA LEU A 439 -24.18 -15.58 -17.12
C LEU A 439 -25.18 -14.84 -18.03
N ILE A 440 -24.70 -13.96 -18.93
CA ILE A 440 -25.54 -13.24 -19.90
C ILE A 440 -25.95 -14.14 -21.08
N THR A 441 -25.09 -15.06 -21.50
CA THR A 441 -25.28 -15.83 -22.74
C THR A 441 -26.10 -17.11 -22.56
N HIS A 442 -26.26 -17.60 -21.33
CA HIS A 442 -26.90 -18.88 -21.06
C HIS A 442 -28.05 -18.74 -20.04
N ASP A 443 -29.19 -18.19 -20.50
CA ASP A 443 -30.47 -18.23 -19.76
C ASP A 443 -30.81 -19.66 -19.25
#